data_AF-A0A976YFN7-F1
#
_entry.id   AF-A0A976YFN7-F1
#
_cell.length_a   1.000
_cell.length_b   1.000
_cell.length_c   1.000
_cell.angle_alpha   90.00
_cell.angle_beta   90.00
_cell.angle_gamma   90.00
#
_symmetry.space_group_name_H-M   'P 1'
#
loop_
_entity.id
_entity.type
_entity.pdbx_description
1 polymer ?
#
loop_
_entity_poly.entity_id
_entity_poly.type
_entity_poly.pdbx_seq_one_letter_code
_entity_poly.pdbx_strand_id
1 'polypeptide(L)' 'AILTQVKENEFVIVGGYHSDNQKRLVCNTINLDDNKIEIVEREAPEWTPDIKHGKIWFGNDMGNGIIMFG' A
#
# COMPACT_ATOMS: atom_id res chain seq x y z
N ALA A 1 6.62 3.23 -2.23
CA ALA A 1 5.36 2.67 -1.69
C ALA A 1 4.84 3.63 -0.63
N ILE A 2 3.56 3.56 -0.28
CA ILE A 2 2.93 4.44 0.71
C ILE A 2 2.52 3.56 1.91
N LEU A 3 2.84 4.01 3.12
CA LEU A 3 2.50 3.35 4.38
C LEU A 3 1.45 4.21 5.08
N THR A 4 0.37 3.60 5.58
CA THR A 4 -0.62 4.27 6.43
C THR A 4 -0.91 3.41 7.67
N GLN A 5 -1.17 4.05 8.81
CA GLN A 5 -1.59 3.36 10.02
C GLN A 5 -3.11 3.20 10.03
N VAL A 6 -3.58 1.97 10.14
CA VAL A 6 -5.03 1.66 10.19
C VAL A 6 -5.52 1.41 11.61
N LYS A 7 -4.66 0.88 12.50
CA LYS A 7 -4.89 0.73 13.94
C LYS A 7 -3.58 0.82 14.71
N GLU A 8 -3.63 0.79 16.04
CA GLU A 8 -2.44 0.61 16.86
C GLU A 8 -1.67 -0.63 16.40
N ASN A 9 -0.39 -0.44 16.10
CA ASN A 9 0.53 -1.48 15.60
C ASN A 9 0.12 -2.22 14.31
N GLU A 10 -0.95 -1.80 13.63
CA GLU A 10 -1.39 -2.35 12.34
C GLU A 10 -1.25 -1.27 11.25
N PHE A 11 -0.45 -1.57 10.23
CA PHE A 11 -0.18 -0.69 9.10
C PHE A 11 -0.51 -1.36 7.79
N VAL A 12 -0.77 -0.56 6.75
CA VAL A 12 -0.97 -1.07 5.38
C VAL A 12 0.03 -0.40 4.45
N ILE A 13 0.72 -1.22 3.64
CA ILE A 13 1.56 -0.77 2.53
C ILE A 13 0.81 -0.94 1.21
N VAL A 14 0.61 0.17 0.53
CA VAL A 14 -0.03 0.22 -0.79
C VAL A 14 0.92 0.82 -1.83
N GLY A 15 0.81 0.32 -3.05
CA GLY A 15 1.48 0.86 -4.22
C GLY A 15 3.00 0.69 -4.24
N GLY A 16 3.67 1.55 -5.01
CA GLY A 16 5.10 1.43 -5.34
C GLY A 16 5.36 0.65 -6.63
N TYR A 17 6.59 0.18 -6.81
CA TYR A 17 7.04 -0.47 -8.04
C TYR A 17 7.85 -1.72 -7.68
N HIS A 18 7.60 -2.83 -8.38
CA HIS A 18 8.47 -4.03 -8.29
C HIS A 18 9.74 -3.84 -9.13
N SER A 19 9.65 -3.07 -10.20
CA SER A 19 10.72 -2.69 -11.13
C SER A 19 10.35 -1.38 -11.83
N ASP A 20 11.28 -0.79 -12.57
CA ASP A 20 11.08 0.48 -13.31
C ASP A 20 9.90 0.45 -14.31
N ASN A 21 9.45 -0.74 -14.70
CA ASN A 21 8.35 -0.94 -15.65
C ASN A 21 7.15 -1.70 -15.06
N GLN A 22 7.15 -2.04 -13.77
CA GLN A 22 6.07 -2.83 -13.15
C GLN A 22 5.61 -2.19 -11.84
N LYS A 23 4.38 -1.67 -11.83
CA LYS A 23 3.72 -1.19 -10.60
C LYS A 23 3.40 -2.35 -9.66
N ARG A 24 3.49 -2.10 -8.36
CA ARG A 24 3.07 -3.04 -7.31
C ARG A 24 1.59 -2.86 -6.98
N LEU A 25 0.73 -3.68 -7.58
CA LEU A 25 -0.74 -3.62 -7.39
C LEU A 25 -1.25 -4.35 -6.14
N VAL A 26 -0.41 -5.15 -5.48
CA VAL A 26 -0.76 -5.82 -4.22
C VAL A 26 -0.70 -4.87 -3.02
N CYS A 27 -1.50 -5.16 -2.00
CA CYS A 27 -1.44 -4.48 -0.70
C CYS A 27 -0.91 -5.47 0.34
N ASN A 28 -0.16 -4.96 1.33
CA ASN A 28 0.27 -5.80 2.45
C ASN A 28 -0.14 -5.13 3.76
N THR A 29 -0.55 -5.92 4.74
CA THR A 29 -0.67 -5.48 6.13
C THR A 29 0.63 -5.81 6.85
N ILE A 30 1.10 -4.86 7.66
CA ILE A 30 2.19 -5.06 8.62
C ILE A 30 1.57 -5.05 10.01
N ASN A 31 1.74 -6.15 10.73
CA ASN A 31 1.44 -6.25 12.15
C ASN A 31 2.75 -6.16 12.92
N LEU A 32 2.83 -5.19 13.84
CA LEU A 32 3.94 -5.05 14.77
C LEU A 32 3.52 -5.63 16.13
N ASP A 33 4.28 -6.59 16.62
CA ASP A 33 4.23 -7.03 18.01
C ASP A 33 5.55 -6.67 18.68
N ASP A 34 5.60 -6.73 20.02
CA ASP A 34 6.75 -6.28 20.83
C ASP A 34 8.13 -6.75 20.32
N ASN A 35 8.22 -7.95 19.73
CA ASN A 35 9.47 -8.51 19.19
C ASN A 35 9.33 -9.13 17.79
N LYS A 36 8.23 -8.86 17.06
CA LYS A 36 7.95 -9.50 15.77
C LYS A 36 7.37 -8.49 14.79
N ILE A 37 7.80 -8.62 13.53
CA ILE A 37 7.17 -7.96 12.39
C ILE A 37 6.58 -9.06 11.51
N GLU A 38 5.29 -8.97 11.24
CA GLU A 38 4.61 -9.88 10.33
C GLU A 38 4.04 -9.11 9.14
N ILE A 39 4.38 -9.57 7.93
CA ILE A 39 3.93 -8.97 6.67
C ILE A 39 3.05 -9.99 5.97
N VAL A 40 1.77 -9.67 5.82
CA VAL A 40 0.80 -10.54 5.15
C VAL A 40 0.23 -9.83 3.93
N GLU A 41 -0.01 -10.57 2.85
CA GLU A 41 -0.76 -10.04 1.70
C GLU A 41 -2.20 -9.78 2.11
N ARG A 42 -2.72 -8.63 1.69
CA ARG A 42 -4.09 -8.19 1.89
C ARG A 42 -4.76 -8.09 0.53
N GLU A 43 -6.06 -8.36 0.50
CA GLU A 43 -6.88 -8.08 -0.68
C GLU A 43 -6.66 -6.64 -1.15
N ALA A 44 -6.23 -6.50 -2.40
CA ALA A 44 -6.07 -5.22 -3.04
C ALA A 44 -7.44 -4.64 -3.43
N PRO A 45 -7.60 -3.30 -3.44
CA PRO A 45 -8.83 -2.72 -3.94
C PRO A 45 -9.01 -3.04 -5.43
N GLU A 46 -10.25 -2.90 -5.92
CA GLU A 46 -10.51 -2.91 -7.35
C GLU A 46 -9.88 -1.67 -8.01
N TRP A 47 -8.66 -1.82 -8.50
CA TRP A 47 -7.98 -0.76 -9.24
C TRP A 47 -8.71 -0.45 -10.54
N THR A 48 -8.96 0.83 -10.78
CA THR A 48 -9.53 1.31 -12.05
C THR A 48 -8.56 1.04 -13.21
N PRO A 49 -9.04 0.99 -14.47
CA PRO A 49 -8.19 0.82 -15.63
C PRO A 49 -7.09 1.88 -15.74
N ASP A 50 -7.37 3.13 -15.35
CA ASP A 50 -6.39 4.23 -15.39
C ASP A 50 -5.23 3.96 -14.43
N ILE A 51 -5.52 3.48 -13.21
CA ILE A 51 -4.47 3.10 -12.26
C ILE A 51 -3.72 1.85 -12.74
N LYS A 52 -4.43 0.85 -13.28
CA LYS A 52 -3.81 -0.39 -13.77
C LYS A 52 -2.84 -0.11 -14.92
N HIS A 53 -3.24 0.70 -15.91
CA HIS A 53 -2.47 0.95 -17.12
C HIS A 53 -1.56 2.19 -17.07
N GLY A 54 -1.76 3.10 -16.13
CA GLY A 54 -0.89 4.27 -15.94
C GLY A 54 0.56 3.84 -15.69
N LYS A 55 1.54 4.52 -16.31
CA LYS A 55 2.95 4.12 -16.14
C LYS A 55 3.46 4.41 -14.72
N ILE A 56 2.99 5.52 -14.16
CA ILE A 56 3.41 6.03 -12.85
C ILE A 56 2.19 6.22 -11.96
N TRP A 57 2.46 6.17 -10.67
CA TRP A 57 1.60 6.70 -9.61
C TRP A 57 2.46 7.35 -8.54
N PHE A 58 1.87 8.29 -7.83
CA PHE A 58 2.45 8.90 -6.66
C PHE A 58 1.34 9.21 -5.67
N GLY A 59 1.69 9.64 -4.46
CA GLY A 59 0.70 9.80 -3.41
C GLY A 59 1.32 9.88 -2.03
N ASN A 60 0.47 10.03 -1.03
CA ASN A 60 0.88 10.05 0.37
C ASN A 60 -0.25 9.55 1.30
N ASP A 61 0.13 9.27 2.53
CA ASP A 61 -0.80 9.03 3.63
C ASP A 61 -1.48 10.34 4.03
N MET A 62 -2.80 10.31 4.16
CA MET A 62 -3.60 11.41 4.70
C MET A 62 -3.96 11.19 6.18
N GLY A 63 -3.49 10.09 6.77
CA GLY A 63 -3.82 9.67 8.13
C GLY A 63 -5.11 8.87 8.20
N ASN A 64 -5.37 8.28 9.37
CA ASN A 64 -6.57 7.47 9.65
C ASN A 64 -6.82 6.34 8.63
N GLY A 65 -5.76 5.73 8.09
CA GLY A 65 -5.87 4.67 7.10
C GLY A 65 -6.23 5.14 5.68
N ILE A 66 -6.22 6.44 5.40
CA ILE A 66 -6.63 7.01 4.10
C ILE A 66 -5.40 7.39 3.28
N ILE A 67 -5.35 6.95 2.03
CA ILE A 67 -4.26 7.25 1.09
C ILE A 67 -4.80 8.07 -0.09
N MET A 68 -4.05 9.07 -0.52
CA MET A 68 -4.30 9.80 -1.77
C MET A 68 -3.36 9.31 -2.88
N PHE A 69 -3.91 9.03 -4.06
CA PHE A 69 -3.16 8.69 -5.27
C PHE A 69 -3.24 9.80 -6.32
N GLY A 70 -2.20 9.93 -7.14
CA GLY A 70 -2.10 10.75 -8.34
C GLY A 70 -1.27 10.07 -9.42
#